data_AF-V3ZYD4-F1
#
_entry.id   AF-V3ZYD4-F1
#
_cell.length_a   1.000
_cell.length_b   1.000
_cell.length_c   1.000
_cell.angle_alpha   90.00
_cell.angle_beta   90.00
_cell.angle_gamma   90.00
#
_symmetry.space_group_name_H-M   'P 1'
#
loop_
_entity.id
_entity.type
_entity.pdbx_description
1 polymer ?
#
loop_
_entity_poly.entity_id
_entity_poly.type
_entity_poly.pdbx_seq_one_letter_code
_entity_poly.pdbx_strand_id
1 'polypeptide(L)'
;CKAGWYGNQCQTKCNSNCIKECDQSTGRCQSCKTGWYADQCQTKCNSNCVNECDQSTGRCQSCKTGWYDDQCQTKCSIGKYGDKCSADCSSGCLSMGTGIYCKRNGHCRYGCIGALYGSHCNKRCPSNCVKCNPRTGDCSECSLTWYGKYCNHQCIECYDGICAMNGTCING
;
A
#
# COMPACT_ATOMS: atom_id res chain seq x y z
N CYS A 1 -39.98 9.08 -30.78
CA CYS A 1 -38.83 9.86 -31.32
C CYS A 1 -38.17 9.12 -32.47
N LYS A 2 -37.35 9.79 -33.30
CA LYS A 2 -36.45 9.07 -34.21
C LYS A 2 -35.42 8.28 -33.39
N ALA A 3 -34.96 7.13 -33.91
CA ALA A 3 -33.92 6.31 -33.27
C ALA A 3 -32.72 7.17 -32.85
N GLY A 4 -32.25 6.98 -31.62
CA GLY A 4 -31.15 7.76 -31.05
C GLY A 4 -31.53 9.15 -30.50
N TRP A 5 -32.82 9.47 -30.38
CA TRP A 5 -33.32 10.71 -29.76
C TRP A 5 -34.39 10.39 -28.70
N TYR A 6 -34.47 11.20 -27.65
CA TYR A 6 -35.42 11.03 -26.55
C TYR A 6 -35.99 12.37 -26.05
N GLY A 7 -37.03 12.28 -25.21
CA GLY A 7 -37.73 13.39 -24.57
C GLY A 7 -39.06 13.71 -25.24
N ASN A 8 -39.88 14.52 -24.56
CA ASN A 8 -41.27 14.80 -24.96
C ASN A 8 -41.39 15.46 -26.35
N GLN A 9 -40.34 16.15 -26.80
CA GLN A 9 -40.25 16.73 -28.14
C GLN A 9 -39.08 16.16 -28.97
N CYS A 10 -38.46 15.06 -28.51
CA CYS A 10 -37.37 14.38 -29.21
C CYS A 10 -36.16 15.28 -29.51
N GLN A 11 -35.88 16.24 -28.64
CA GLN A 11 -34.84 17.26 -28.81
C GLN A 11 -33.46 16.85 -28.28
N THR A 12 -33.37 15.75 -27.53
CA THR A 12 -32.11 15.31 -26.92
C THR A 12 -31.62 14.03 -27.57
N LYS A 13 -30.35 14.00 -27.95
CA LYS A 13 -29.71 12.82 -28.54
C LYS A 13 -29.35 11.82 -27.43
N CYS A 14 -29.61 10.54 -27.65
CA CYS A 14 -29.09 9.47 -26.80
C CYS A 14 -27.56 9.59 -26.68
N ASN A 15 -27.03 9.29 -25.50
CA ASN A 15 -25.59 9.26 -25.29
C ASN A 15 -24.93 8.24 -26.22
N SER A 16 -23.82 8.62 -26.86
CA SER A 16 -23.06 7.73 -27.75
C SER A 16 -22.42 6.56 -27.00
N ASN A 17 -22.40 6.58 -25.67
CA ASN A 17 -21.91 5.51 -24.82
C ASN A 17 -22.97 4.46 -24.45
N CYS A 18 -24.23 4.61 -24.85
CA CYS A 18 -25.15 3.48 -24.84
C CYS A 18 -24.68 2.41 -25.85
N ILE A 19 -24.75 1.11 -25.51
CA ILE A 19 -24.45 0.03 -26.49
C ILE A 19 -25.57 -0.08 -27.53
N LYS A 20 -26.81 0.18 -27.12
CA LYS A 20 -28.03 0.16 -27.95
C LYS A 20 -28.71 1.53 -27.93
N GLU A 21 -29.90 1.61 -28.51
CA GLU A 21 -30.75 2.79 -28.35
C GLU A 21 -31.12 3.02 -26.88
N CYS A 22 -31.30 4.29 -26.53
CA CYS A 22 -31.79 4.68 -25.22
C CYS A 22 -33.33 4.71 -25.20
N ASP A 23 -33.90 4.59 -24.01
CA ASP A 23 -35.34 4.75 -23.82
C ASP A 23 -35.79 6.13 -24.34
N GLN A 24 -36.82 6.15 -25.19
CA GLN A 24 -37.23 7.37 -25.89
C GLN A 24 -37.91 8.40 -24.98
N SER A 25 -38.32 8.00 -23.76
CA SER A 25 -38.96 8.92 -22.80
C SER A 25 -37.95 9.49 -21.80
N THR A 26 -37.06 8.64 -21.28
CA THR A 26 -36.14 8.96 -20.18
C THR A 26 -34.69 9.16 -20.63
N GLY A 27 -34.33 8.70 -21.83
CA GLY A 27 -32.95 8.69 -22.31
C GLY A 27 -32.07 7.62 -21.66
N ARG A 28 -32.65 6.73 -20.84
CA ARG A 28 -31.92 5.69 -20.11
C ARG A 28 -31.38 4.63 -21.06
N CYS A 29 -30.10 4.30 -20.96
CA CYS A 29 -29.48 3.22 -21.72
C CYS A 29 -29.80 1.86 -21.06
N GLN A 30 -29.98 0.81 -21.88
CA GLN A 30 -30.07 -0.56 -21.35
C GLN A 30 -28.72 -1.06 -20.80
N SER A 31 -27.63 -0.64 -21.44
CA SER A 31 -26.25 -1.01 -21.09
C SER A 31 -25.27 0.04 -21.62
N CYS A 32 -24.15 0.17 -20.94
CA CYS A 32 -23.09 1.13 -21.27
C CYS A 32 -21.93 0.44 -21.97
N LYS A 33 -21.30 1.17 -22.89
CA LYS A 33 -19.98 0.77 -23.39
C LYS A 33 -19.02 0.61 -22.21
N THR A 34 -18.11 -0.35 -22.33
CA THR A 34 -17.02 -0.60 -21.37
C THR A 34 -16.38 0.71 -20.89
N GLY A 35 -16.26 0.85 -19.58
CA GLY A 35 -15.68 2.04 -18.95
C GLY A 35 -16.62 3.22 -18.75
N TRP A 36 -17.93 3.04 -18.98
CA TRP A 36 -18.96 4.05 -18.70
C TRP A 36 -20.06 3.48 -17.80
N TYR A 37 -20.67 4.36 -17.01
CA TYR A 37 -21.72 4.03 -16.06
C TYR A 37 -22.74 5.17 -15.94
N ALA A 38 -23.75 4.92 -15.09
CA ALA A 38 -24.95 5.73 -14.85
C ALA A 38 -26.04 5.51 -15.90
N ASP A 39 -27.24 6.00 -15.60
CA ASP A 39 -28.47 5.70 -16.34
C ASP A 39 -28.40 6.04 -17.82
N GLN A 40 -27.64 7.07 -18.21
CA GLN A 40 -27.47 7.47 -19.61
C GLN A 40 -26.01 7.29 -20.07
N CYS A 41 -25.21 6.46 -19.39
CA CYS A 41 -23.81 6.18 -19.69
C CYS A 41 -22.94 7.44 -19.84
N GLN A 42 -23.26 8.50 -19.09
CA GLN A 42 -22.63 9.81 -19.17
C GLN A 42 -21.38 9.93 -18.31
N THR A 43 -21.17 9.01 -17.37
CA THR A 43 -20.05 9.08 -16.44
C THR A 43 -19.03 8.02 -16.78
N LYS A 44 -17.76 8.40 -16.87
CA LYS A 44 -16.66 7.48 -17.12
C LYS A 44 -16.25 6.79 -15.81
N CYS A 45 -16.02 5.48 -15.86
CA CYS A 45 -15.39 4.77 -14.76
C CYS A 45 -14.05 5.43 -14.39
N ASN A 46 -13.76 5.48 -13.09
CA ASN A 46 -12.50 6.02 -12.62
C ASN A 46 -11.34 5.18 -13.16
N SER A 47 -10.30 5.85 -13.69
CA SER A 47 -9.09 5.18 -14.19
C SER A 47 -8.30 4.46 -13.09
N ASN A 48 -8.63 4.71 -11.82
CA ASN A 48 -8.05 4.04 -10.66
C ASN A 48 -8.76 2.75 -10.26
N CYS A 49 -9.85 2.33 -10.93
CA CYS A 49 -10.32 0.96 -10.81
C CYS A 49 -9.25 0.01 -11.40
N VAL A 50 -9.07 -1.19 -10.83
CA VAL A 50 -8.22 -2.24 -11.44
C VAL A 50 -8.89 -2.85 -12.67
N ASN A 51 -10.21 -3.04 -12.60
CA ASN A 51 -11.06 -3.57 -13.66
C ASN A 51 -12.12 -2.52 -14.06
N GLU A 52 -13.05 -2.91 -14.93
CA GLU A 52 -14.23 -2.10 -15.21
C GLU A 52 -15.05 -1.84 -13.93
N CYS A 53 -15.70 -0.68 -13.89
CA CYS A 53 -16.63 -0.36 -12.82
C CYS A 53 -18.03 -0.89 -13.14
N ASP A 54 -18.84 -1.10 -12.11
CA ASP A 54 -20.23 -1.45 -12.26
C ASP A 54 -20.98 -0.37 -13.05
N GLN A 55 -21.71 -0.77 -14.10
CA GLN A 55 -22.33 0.17 -15.04
C GLN A 55 -23.51 0.94 -14.42
N SER A 56 -24.09 0.46 -13.33
CA SER A 56 -25.21 1.13 -12.66
C SER A 56 -24.74 2.11 -11.58
N THR A 57 -23.73 1.73 -10.81
CA THR A 57 -23.27 2.44 -9.60
C THR A 57 -21.93 3.14 -9.75
N GLY A 58 -21.16 2.80 -10.78
CA GLY A 58 -19.79 3.28 -10.95
C GLY A 58 -18.79 2.64 -9.97
N ARG A 59 -19.23 1.66 -9.18
CA ARG A 59 -18.41 1.03 -8.14
C ARG A 59 -17.32 0.14 -8.76
N CYS A 60 -16.08 0.31 -8.33
CA CYS A 60 -14.97 -0.55 -8.70
C CYS A 60 -14.97 -1.82 -7.83
N GLN A 61 -14.59 -2.97 -8.41
CA GLN A 61 -14.33 -4.19 -7.63
C GLN A 61 -13.13 -4.02 -6.69
N SER A 62 -12.09 -3.33 -7.17
CA SER A 62 -10.88 -3.01 -6.40
C SER A 62 -10.17 -1.78 -7.00
N CYS A 63 -9.37 -1.13 -6.16
CA CYS A 63 -8.62 0.07 -6.53
C CYS A 63 -7.16 -0.23 -6.82
N LYS A 64 -6.60 0.54 -7.76
CA LYS A 64 -5.17 0.61 -7.98
C LYS A 64 -4.47 1.03 -6.68
N THR A 65 -3.22 0.60 -6.54
CA THR A 65 -2.43 0.85 -5.33
C THR A 65 -2.37 2.35 -5.02
N GLY A 66 -2.72 2.71 -3.78
CA GLY A 66 -2.72 4.09 -3.30
C GLY A 66 -4.06 4.82 -3.45
N TRP A 67 -5.11 4.14 -3.93
CA TRP A 67 -6.47 4.65 -3.98
C TRP A 67 -7.42 3.73 -3.21
N TYR A 68 -8.50 4.30 -2.70
CA TYR A 68 -9.55 3.60 -1.98
C TYR A 68 -10.90 4.28 -2.19
N ASP A 69 -11.91 3.81 -1.46
CA ASP A 69 -13.35 4.05 -1.63
C ASP A 69 -13.99 3.18 -2.72
N ASP A 70 -15.31 3.29 -2.84
CA ASP A 70 -16.10 2.44 -3.74
C ASP A 70 -15.88 2.78 -5.23
N GLN A 71 -15.44 4.00 -5.56
CA GLN A 71 -15.19 4.47 -6.92
C GLN A 71 -13.70 4.79 -7.18
N CYS A 72 -12.82 4.42 -6.26
CA CYS A 72 -11.37 4.69 -6.27
C CYS A 72 -11.01 6.17 -6.46
N GLN A 73 -11.81 7.08 -5.91
CA GLN A 73 -11.63 8.53 -6.05
C GLN A 73 -10.73 9.12 -4.97
N THR A 74 -10.59 8.44 -3.83
CA THR A 74 -9.83 8.96 -2.71
C THR A 74 -8.43 8.35 -2.70
N LYS A 75 -7.41 9.22 -2.66
CA LYS A 75 -6.01 8.81 -2.56
C LYS A 75 -5.67 8.53 -1.10
N CYS A 76 -4.91 7.47 -0.82
CA CYS A 76 -4.34 7.26 0.51
C CYS A 76 -3.45 8.44 0.89
N SER A 77 -3.67 8.98 2.10
CA SER A 77 -2.76 9.94 2.71
C SER A 77 -1.37 9.32 2.92
N ILE A 78 -0.34 10.16 2.88
CA ILE A 78 1.01 9.75 3.27
C ILE A 78 0.95 9.21 4.69
N GLY A 79 1.69 8.13 4.96
CA GLY A 79 1.67 7.48 6.28
C GLY A 79 0.52 6.50 6.49
N LYS A 80 -0.33 6.22 5.50
CA LYS A 80 -1.40 5.21 5.61
C LYS A 80 -1.19 4.02 4.68
N TYR A 81 -1.66 2.85 5.09
CA TYR A 81 -1.65 1.61 4.31
C TYR A 81 -2.84 0.69 4.65
N GLY A 82 -2.88 -0.48 4.02
CA GLY A 82 -3.91 -1.48 4.24
C GLY A 82 -5.18 -1.21 3.45
N ASP A 83 -6.21 -2.01 3.73
CA ASP A 83 -7.51 -1.87 3.08
C ASP A 83 -8.14 -0.53 3.47
N LYS A 84 -8.61 0.20 2.46
CA LYS A 84 -9.16 1.55 2.63
C LYS A 84 -8.23 2.52 3.39
N CYS A 85 -6.91 2.28 3.34
CA CYS A 85 -5.89 3.09 4.02
C CYS A 85 -6.16 3.23 5.54
N SER A 86 -6.72 2.20 6.18
CA SER A 86 -7.16 2.27 7.58
C SER A 86 -6.02 2.17 8.61
N ALA A 87 -4.83 1.71 8.20
CA ALA A 87 -3.70 1.50 9.09
C ALA A 87 -2.63 2.59 8.91
N ASP A 88 -1.95 2.95 9.99
CA ASP A 88 -0.84 3.90 10.00
C ASP A 88 0.51 3.19 9.79
N CYS A 89 1.32 3.71 8.88
CA CYS A 89 2.72 3.33 8.73
C CYS A 89 3.43 3.43 10.10
N SER A 90 4.33 2.49 10.37
CA SER A 90 5.15 2.53 11.58
C SER A 90 5.91 3.85 11.68
N SER A 91 5.88 4.48 12.87
CA SER A 91 6.70 5.65 13.18
C SER A 91 8.20 5.36 13.14
N GLY A 92 8.59 4.08 13.11
CA GLY A 92 9.97 3.65 12.90
C GLY A 92 10.43 3.68 11.44
N CYS A 93 9.53 3.89 10.47
CA CYS A 93 9.92 4.03 9.07
C CYS A 93 10.62 5.36 8.81
N LEU A 94 11.66 5.38 7.96
CA LEU A 94 12.31 6.61 7.55
C LEU A 94 11.35 7.56 6.81
N SER A 95 11.29 8.80 7.29
CA SER A 95 10.57 9.91 6.65
C SER A 95 11.41 10.53 5.53
N MET A 96 10.75 10.94 4.45
CA MET A 96 11.39 11.61 3.30
C MET A 96 10.54 12.81 2.88
N GLY A 97 11.08 14.02 2.93
CA GLY A 97 10.33 15.23 2.61
C GLY A 97 9.12 15.44 3.53
N THR A 98 7.91 15.24 3.00
CA THR A 98 6.65 15.62 3.66
C THR A 98 6.02 14.56 4.57
N GLY A 99 6.63 13.38 4.76
CA GLY A 99 6.10 12.40 5.71
C GLY A 99 6.74 11.01 5.70
N ILE A 100 6.05 10.08 6.38
CA ILE A 100 6.45 8.69 6.52
C ILE A 100 5.91 7.86 5.35
N TYR A 101 6.77 7.06 4.71
CA TYR A 101 6.39 6.27 3.54
C TYR A 101 6.49 4.77 3.80
N CYS A 102 5.34 4.08 3.70
CA CYS A 102 5.27 2.64 3.64
C CYS A 102 4.47 2.15 2.41
N LYS A 103 4.64 0.87 2.07
CA LYS A 103 3.91 0.19 0.99
C LYS A 103 2.49 -0.17 1.46
N ARG A 104 1.64 -0.63 0.54
CA ARG A 104 0.25 -1.07 0.85
C ARG A 104 0.17 -2.13 1.95
N ASN A 105 1.21 -2.94 2.11
CA ASN A 105 1.32 -3.96 3.16
C ASN A 105 2.04 -3.48 4.43
N GLY A 106 2.24 -2.17 4.60
CA GLY A 106 2.86 -1.58 5.79
C GLY A 106 4.39 -1.57 5.79
N HIS A 107 5.04 -2.18 4.78
CA HIS A 107 6.50 -2.26 4.74
C HIS A 107 7.12 -0.88 4.47
N CYS A 108 8.07 -0.45 5.32
CA CYS A 108 8.76 0.82 5.17
C CYS A 108 9.49 0.89 3.82
N ARG A 109 9.29 2.00 3.08
CA ARG A 109 9.83 2.13 1.72
C ARG A 109 11.33 2.47 1.71
N TYR A 110 11.78 3.26 2.68
CA TYR A 110 13.14 3.82 2.70
C TYR A 110 14.02 3.26 3.82
N GLY A 111 13.53 2.26 4.56
CA GLY A 111 14.24 1.66 5.70
C GLY A 111 13.76 2.19 7.05
N CYS A 112 14.57 1.96 8.07
CA CYS A 112 14.24 2.20 9.48
C CYS A 112 15.01 3.38 10.07
N ILE A 113 14.37 4.10 11.00
CA ILE A 113 15.02 5.15 11.78
C ILE A 113 15.90 4.49 12.85
N GLY A 114 17.14 4.96 12.97
CA GLY A 114 18.06 4.56 14.04
C GLY A 114 18.25 3.04 14.15
N ALA A 115 18.24 2.54 15.39
CA ALA A 115 18.48 1.12 15.72
C ALA A 115 17.21 0.25 15.62
N LEU A 116 16.34 0.53 14.66
CA LEU A 116 15.15 -0.28 14.39
C LEU A 116 15.41 -1.22 13.20
N TYR A 117 14.74 -2.37 13.20
CA TYR A 117 14.84 -3.33 12.11
C TYR A 117 13.51 -4.01 11.78
N GLY A 118 13.53 -4.72 10.65
CA GLY A 118 12.40 -5.49 10.13
C GLY A 118 11.63 -4.71 9.08
N SER A 119 10.72 -5.39 8.36
CA SER A 119 10.00 -4.76 7.25
C SER A 119 9.10 -3.59 7.67
N HIS A 120 8.63 -3.58 8.91
CA HIS A 120 7.83 -2.50 9.51
C HIS A 120 8.62 -1.63 10.51
N CYS A 121 9.93 -1.86 10.66
CA CYS A 121 10.78 -1.10 11.58
C CYS A 121 10.20 -0.98 13.01
N ASN A 122 9.60 -2.07 13.51
CA ASN A 122 8.97 -2.13 14.83
C ASN A 122 9.76 -2.99 15.83
N LYS A 123 10.90 -3.54 15.41
CA LYS A 123 11.81 -4.30 16.27
C LYS A 123 13.05 -3.46 16.57
N ARG A 124 13.61 -3.60 17.77
CA ARG A 124 14.84 -2.90 18.17
C ARG A 124 16.05 -3.80 18.05
N CYS A 125 17.12 -3.27 17.47
CA CYS A 125 18.40 -3.94 17.46
C CYS A 125 18.89 -4.16 18.90
N PRO A 126 19.53 -5.30 19.19
CA PRO A 126 20.15 -5.58 20.48
C PRO A 126 21.14 -4.47 20.86
N SER A 127 21.16 -4.07 22.13
CA SER A 127 22.05 -2.99 22.62
C SER A 127 23.53 -3.35 22.48
N ASN A 128 23.85 -4.64 22.51
CA ASN A 128 25.22 -5.16 22.39
C ASN A 128 25.64 -5.37 20.93
N CYS A 129 24.82 -4.92 19.98
CA CYS A 129 25.13 -4.96 18.56
C CYS A 129 25.67 -3.59 18.10
N VAL A 130 26.93 -3.56 17.67
CA VAL A 130 27.58 -2.33 17.19
C VAL A 130 27.02 -1.92 15.83
N LYS A 131 26.83 -2.89 14.93
CA LYS A 131 26.31 -2.67 13.57
C LYS A 131 25.20 -3.65 13.26
N CYS A 132 23.97 -3.14 13.27
CA CYS A 132 22.76 -3.92 13.05
C CYS A 132 22.23 -3.74 11.63
N ASN A 133 21.83 -4.84 11.00
CA ASN A 133 21.15 -4.80 9.71
C ASN A 133 19.70 -4.31 9.88
N PRO A 134 19.29 -3.18 9.28
CA PRO A 134 17.94 -2.63 9.46
C PRO A 134 16.83 -3.48 8.82
N ARG A 135 17.16 -4.46 7.98
CA ARG A 135 16.16 -5.36 7.38
C ARG A 135 15.99 -6.65 8.18
N THR A 136 17.10 -7.28 8.58
CA THR A 136 17.08 -8.61 9.23
C THR A 136 17.26 -8.56 10.74
N GLY A 137 17.83 -7.48 11.28
CA GLY A 137 18.24 -7.37 12.68
C GLY A 137 19.56 -8.06 12.98
N ASP A 138 20.19 -8.67 11.98
CA ASP A 138 21.43 -9.41 12.15
C ASP A 138 22.56 -8.45 12.49
N CYS A 139 23.40 -8.85 13.43
CA CYS A 139 24.56 -8.07 13.81
C CYS A 139 25.81 -8.49 13.05
N SER A 140 26.58 -7.53 12.56
CA SER A 140 27.90 -7.83 11.96
C SER A 140 29.06 -7.69 12.95
N GLU A 141 28.82 -7.12 14.13
CA GLU A 141 29.85 -6.82 15.11
C GLU A 141 29.21 -6.66 16.50
N CYS A 142 29.58 -7.53 17.44
CA CYS A 142 29.11 -7.47 18.82
C CYS A 142 30.05 -6.66 19.71
N SER A 143 29.54 -6.09 20.79
CA SER A 143 30.37 -5.56 21.87
C SER A 143 31.29 -6.66 22.44
N LEU A 144 32.48 -6.28 22.94
CA LEU A 144 33.61 -7.17 23.27
C LEU A 144 33.28 -8.45 24.08
N THR A 145 32.23 -8.43 24.90
CA THR A 145 31.83 -9.55 25.78
C THR A 145 30.60 -10.31 25.32
N TRP A 146 30.13 -10.06 24.08
CA TRP A 146 28.92 -10.64 23.53
C TRP A 146 29.17 -11.32 22.19
N TYR A 147 28.37 -12.35 21.91
CA TYR A 147 28.44 -13.11 20.67
C TYR A 147 27.06 -13.60 20.21
N GLY A 148 27.08 -14.25 19.05
CA GLY A 148 25.91 -14.76 18.36
C GLY A 148 25.38 -13.80 17.31
N LYS A 149 24.52 -14.31 16.43
CA LYS A 149 23.93 -13.57 15.31
C LYS A 149 23.21 -12.28 15.71
N TYR A 150 22.70 -12.24 16.94
CA TYR A 150 22.02 -11.09 17.54
C TYR A 150 22.75 -10.53 18.77
N CYS A 151 24.00 -10.93 19.06
CA CYS A 151 24.74 -10.45 20.24
C CYS A 151 23.97 -10.60 21.56
N ASN A 152 23.24 -11.71 21.70
CA ASN A 152 22.38 -12.00 22.85
C ASN A 152 23.00 -13.02 23.81
N HIS A 153 24.22 -13.48 23.54
CA HIS A 153 24.96 -14.39 24.40
C HIS A 153 26.21 -13.70 24.92
N GLN A 154 26.55 -13.89 26.20
CA GLN A 154 27.77 -13.36 26.79
C GLN A 154 28.88 -14.40 26.76
N CYS A 155 30.12 -13.96 26.58
CA CYS A 155 31.32 -14.80 26.59
C CYS A 155 31.73 -15.23 28.01
N ILE A 156 30.80 -15.81 28.79
CA ILE A 156 31.02 -16.13 30.21
C ILE A 156 32.01 -17.29 30.43
N GLU A 157 32.23 -18.12 29.41
CA GLU A 157 33.12 -19.29 29.47
C GLU A 157 34.57 -18.96 29.11
N CYS A 158 34.87 -17.71 28.70
CA CYS A 158 36.21 -17.28 28.33
C CYS A 158 36.88 -16.58 29.51
N TYR A 159 38.14 -16.92 29.80
CA TYR A 159 38.87 -16.39 30.95
C TYR A 159 38.93 -14.84 30.98
N ASP A 160 39.14 -14.22 29.81
CA ASP A 160 39.17 -12.76 29.65
C ASP A 160 37.82 -12.15 29.23
N GLY A 161 36.77 -12.98 29.12
CA GLY A 161 35.44 -12.57 28.67
C GLY A 161 35.37 -12.18 27.19
N ILE A 162 36.38 -12.50 26.37
CA ILE A 162 36.45 -12.10 24.96
C ILE A 162 36.27 -13.35 24.07
N CYS A 163 35.25 -13.30 23.21
CA CYS A 163 34.99 -14.36 22.25
C CYS A 163 34.62 -13.83 20.86
N ALA A 164 34.86 -14.64 19.83
CA ALA A 164 34.44 -14.38 18.47
C ALA A 164 32.91 -14.46 18.34
N MET A 165 32.35 -14.00 17.20
CA MET A 165 30.89 -13.99 16.97
C MET A 165 30.21 -15.36 17.08
N ASN A 166 30.95 -16.46 16.94
CA ASN A 166 30.47 -17.82 17.11
C ASN A 166 30.61 -18.37 18.55
N GLY A 167 31.15 -17.58 19.48
CA GLY A 167 31.36 -17.97 20.89
C GLY A 167 32.73 -18.57 21.19
N THR A 168 33.63 -18.71 20.22
CA THR A 168 34.98 -19.25 20.46
C THR A 168 35.85 -18.21 21.18
N CYS A 169 36.45 -18.60 22.32
CA CYS A 169 37.36 -17.73 23.07
C CYS A 169 38.58 -17.36 22.24
N ILE A 170 38.96 -16.09 22.24
CA ILE A 170 40.05 -15.59 21.41
C ILE A 170 41.41 -15.87 22.06
N ASN A 171 41.51 -15.78 23.39
CA ASN A 171 42.78 -15.89 24.12
C ASN A 171 42.91 -17.12 25.03
N GLY A 172 41.99 -18.09 24.96
CA GLY A 172 42.05 -19.33 25.75
C GLY A 172 41.69 -19.13 27.21
#